data_AF-A0A520Y4L1-F1
#
_entry.id   AF-A0A520Y4L1-F1
#
_cell.length_a   1.000
_cell.length_b   1.000
_cell.length_c   1.000
_cell.angle_alpha   90.00
_cell.angle_beta   90.00
_cell.angle_gamma   90.00
#
_symmetry.space_group_name_H-M   'P 1'
#
loop_
_entity.id
_entity.type
_entity.pdbx_description
1 polymer ?
#
loop_
_entity_poly.entity_id
_entity_poly.type
_entity_poly.pdbx_seq_one_letter_code
_entity_poly.pdbx_strand_id
1 'polypeptide(L)'
;MYALFAEGLESLRLPCSYVVLAPAIGVALFARHRAAATIGAFVLAAALVAWLRFAGWWFETPTGFTQVMVGVAMIGIAVLAFRADHWATDVGLGVVAGGVAVWSWIPCVGPELGDLIGEVGSAPWPNLAGTAAFMVGLLTPFVALAAIEATFPKITAVLDHTWIRTAGAAVVVVMAVLVSTTLFDDLASELAQRSTF
;
A
#
# COMPACT_ATOMS: atom_id res chain seq x y z
N MET A 1 -12.09 10.86 13.69
CA MET A 1 -11.17 9.69 13.75
C MET A 1 -11.89 8.35 13.65
N TYR A 2 -12.85 8.02 14.53
CA TYR A 2 -13.59 6.75 14.42
C TYR A 2 -14.39 6.63 13.10
N ALA A 3 -15.05 7.70 12.66
CA ALA A 3 -15.77 7.74 11.39
C ALA A 3 -14.85 7.46 10.19
N LEU A 4 -13.72 8.15 10.09
CA LEU A 4 -12.69 7.90 9.07
C LEU A 4 -12.14 6.46 9.08
N PHE A 5 -11.94 5.87 10.26
CA PHE A 5 -11.53 4.47 10.35
C PHE A 5 -12.63 3.53 9.81
N ALA A 6 -13.89 3.77 10.18
CA ALA A 6 -15.02 3.00 9.69
C ALA A 6 -15.20 3.14 8.17
N GLU A 7 -15.07 4.35 7.62
CA GLU A 7 -15.14 4.59 6.18
C GLU A 7 -13.98 3.89 5.42
N GLY A 8 -12.78 3.87 6.01
CA GLY A 8 -11.67 3.08 5.50
C GLY A 8 -11.98 1.58 5.49
N LEU A 9 -12.66 1.07 6.52
CA LEU A 9 -13.08 -0.33 6.60
C LEU A 9 -14.19 -0.65 5.59
N GLU A 10 -15.11 0.27 5.33
CA GLU A 10 -16.13 0.11 4.28
C GLU A 10 -15.50 0.12 2.89
N SER A 11 -14.46 0.94 2.69
CA SER A 11 -13.71 1.03 1.44
C SER A 11 -13.00 -0.28 1.05
N LEU A 12 -12.72 -1.17 2.01
CA LEU A 12 -12.19 -2.52 1.73
C LEU A 12 -13.09 -3.35 0.80
N ARG A 13 -14.39 -3.07 0.77
CA ARG A 13 -15.34 -3.80 -0.08
C ARG A 13 -15.38 -3.25 -1.51
N LEU A 14 -14.78 -2.08 -1.74
CA LEU A 14 -14.86 -1.38 -3.00
C LEU A 14 -13.68 -1.72 -3.92
N PRO A 15 -13.91 -1.81 -5.23
CA PRO A 15 -12.89 -2.22 -6.19
C PRO A 15 -11.65 -1.30 -6.25
N CYS A 16 -11.83 -0.01 -6.00
CA CYS A 16 -10.73 0.97 -5.91
C CYS A 16 -9.66 0.60 -4.88
N SER A 17 -10.02 -0.09 -3.79
CA SER A 17 -9.09 -0.45 -2.72
C SER A 17 -8.15 -1.58 -3.13
N TYR A 18 -8.53 -2.41 -4.10
CA TYR A 18 -7.72 -3.54 -4.55
C TYR A 18 -6.34 -3.13 -5.08
N VAL A 19 -6.24 -1.91 -5.61
CA VAL A 19 -4.98 -1.29 -6.06
C VAL A 19 -3.96 -1.22 -4.93
N VAL A 20 -4.39 -0.98 -3.68
CA VAL A 20 -3.53 -0.91 -2.49
C VAL A 20 -3.44 -2.25 -1.78
N LEU A 21 -4.52 -3.05 -1.78
CA LEU A 21 -4.54 -4.35 -1.09
C LEU A 21 -3.69 -5.40 -1.81
N ALA A 22 -3.72 -5.48 -3.15
CA ALA A 22 -2.94 -6.44 -3.92
C ALA A 22 -1.42 -6.37 -3.63
N PRO A 23 -0.76 -5.18 -3.64
CA PRO A 23 0.64 -5.09 -3.28
C PRO A 23 0.90 -5.38 -1.81
N ALA A 24 -0.02 -5.01 -0.91
CA ALA A 24 0.10 -5.38 0.51
C ALA A 24 0.14 -6.91 0.70
N ILE A 25 -0.67 -7.67 -0.06
CA ILE A 25 -0.62 -9.14 -0.07
C ILE A 25 0.73 -9.62 -0.58
N GLY A 26 1.19 -9.11 -1.74
CA GLY A 26 2.47 -9.51 -2.32
C GLY A 26 3.64 -9.32 -1.37
N VAL A 27 3.69 -8.17 -0.70
CA VAL A 27 4.70 -7.82 0.31
C VAL A 27 4.59 -8.70 1.56
N ALA A 28 3.37 -8.93 2.07
CA ALA A 28 3.15 -9.79 3.23
C ALA A 28 3.62 -11.24 2.97
N LEU A 29 3.29 -11.80 1.80
CA LEU A 29 3.73 -13.15 1.41
C LEU A 29 5.25 -13.21 1.18
N PHE A 30 5.84 -12.15 0.66
CA PHE A 30 7.28 -12.08 0.42
C PHE A 30 8.11 -12.07 1.72
N ALA A 31 7.67 -11.31 2.72
CA ALA A 31 8.42 -11.06 3.95
C ALA A 31 8.34 -12.19 4.99
N ARG A 32 7.41 -13.14 4.86
CA ARG A 32 7.27 -14.39 5.65
C ARG A 32 7.28 -14.20 7.17
N HIS A 33 8.47 -14.28 7.79
CA HIS A 33 8.74 -14.16 9.23
C HIS A 33 9.04 -12.74 9.69
N ARG A 34 9.16 -11.82 8.73
CA ARG A 34 9.33 -10.37 8.94
C ARG A 34 8.11 -9.62 8.41
N ALA A 35 6.98 -10.30 8.22
CA ALA A 35 5.81 -9.69 7.60
C ALA A 35 5.24 -8.60 8.50
N ALA A 36 5.28 -8.73 9.82
CA ALA A 36 4.85 -7.66 10.74
C ALA A 36 5.63 -6.35 10.56
N ALA A 37 6.97 -6.41 10.50
CA ALA A 37 7.81 -5.23 10.29
C ALA A 37 7.61 -4.65 8.89
N THR A 38 7.50 -5.50 7.88
CA THR A 38 7.38 -5.09 6.48
C THR A 38 6.00 -4.50 6.17
N ILE A 39 4.92 -5.11 6.70
CA ILE A 39 3.55 -4.59 6.64
C ILE A 39 3.47 -3.28 7.42
N GLY A 40 4.07 -3.20 8.60
CA GLY A 40 4.14 -1.95 9.36
C GLY A 40 4.79 -0.82 8.55
N ALA A 41 5.90 -1.12 7.89
CA ALA A 41 6.58 -0.18 7.00
C ALA A 41 5.73 0.20 5.77
N PHE A 42 5.02 -0.77 5.18
CA PHE A 42 4.08 -0.53 4.09
C PHE A 42 2.94 0.41 4.52
N VAL A 43 2.28 0.13 5.66
CA VAL A 43 1.17 0.94 6.19
C VAL A 43 1.63 2.36 6.50
N LEU A 44 2.80 2.52 7.13
CA LEU A 44 3.37 3.83 7.44
C LEU A 44 3.70 4.61 6.17
N ALA A 45 4.36 3.98 5.20
CA ALA A 45 4.69 4.63 3.92
C ALA A 45 3.42 5.02 3.16
N ALA A 46 2.43 4.12 3.11
CA ALA A 46 1.13 4.37 2.48
C ALA A 46 0.40 5.55 3.14
N ALA A 47 0.36 5.61 4.47
CA ALA A 47 -0.27 6.70 5.21
C ALA A 47 0.45 8.05 5.01
N LEU A 48 1.78 8.06 5.01
CA LEU A 48 2.57 9.27 4.80
C LEU A 48 2.42 9.79 3.36
N VAL A 49 2.46 8.91 2.36
CA VAL A 49 2.29 9.29 0.95
C VAL A 49 0.86 9.77 0.69
N ALA A 50 -0.15 9.12 1.28
CA ALA A 50 -1.55 9.59 1.19
C ALA A 50 -1.67 11.00 1.77
N TRP A 51 -1.10 11.23 2.95
CA TRP A 51 -1.14 12.54 3.60
C TRP A 51 -0.40 13.62 2.79
N LEU A 52 0.80 13.34 2.29
CA LEU A 52 1.56 14.27 1.44
C LEU A 52 0.80 14.62 0.15
N ARG A 53 0.11 13.63 -0.43
CA ARG A 53 -0.75 13.81 -1.61
C ARG A 53 -1.96 14.68 -1.28
N PHE A 54 -2.68 14.40 -0.20
CA PHE A 54 -3.86 15.18 0.20
C PHE A 54 -3.51 16.61 0.65
N ALA A 55 -2.33 16.80 1.25
CA ALA A 55 -1.81 18.12 1.60
C ALA A 55 -1.40 18.96 0.38
N GLY A 56 -1.38 18.36 -0.81
CA GLY A 56 -0.88 19.02 -2.00
C GLY A 56 0.61 19.38 -1.91
N TRP A 57 1.39 18.58 -1.19
CA TRP A 57 2.84 18.77 -1.13
C TRP A 57 3.59 17.90 -2.14
N TRP A 58 2.86 16.99 -2.80
CA TRP A 58 3.38 16.08 -3.81
C TRP A 58 2.52 16.18 -5.07
N PHE A 59 3.01 16.90 -6.10
CA PHE A 59 2.23 17.29 -7.28
C PHE A 59 2.95 17.05 -8.61
N GLU A 60 3.57 15.89 -8.77
CA GLU A 60 3.94 15.43 -10.10
C GLU A 60 2.96 14.33 -10.48
N THR A 61 2.00 14.69 -11.33
CA THR A 61 1.22 13.73 -12.10
C THR A 61 2.22 12.79 -12.75
N PRO A 62 2.09 11.46 -12.55
CA PRO A 62 3.04 10.51 -13.10
C PRO A 62 3.11 10.72 -14.62
N THR A 63 4.24 11.23 -15.10
CA THR A 63 4.53 11.13 -16.53
C THR A 63 4.86 9.67 -16.82
N GLY A 64 4.57 9.19 -18.03
CA GLY A 64 4.89 7.80 -18.40
C GLY A 64 6.36 7.44 -18.12
N PHE A 65 7.27 8.40 -18.24
CA PHE A 65 8.67 8.23 -17.85
C PHE A 65 8.89 7.99 -16.35
N THR A 66 8.26 8.79 -15.49
CA THR A 66 8.36 8.59 -14.02
C THR A 66 7.78 7.23 -13.59
N GLN A 67 6.72 6.75 -14.24
CA GLN A 67 6.13 5.44 -13.96
C GLN A 67 7.05 4.29 -14.36
N VAL A 68 7.68 4.37 -15.53
CA VAL A 68 8.69 3.40 -15.96
C VAL A 68 9.85 3.36 -14.96
N MET A 69 10.37 4.52 -14.55
CA MET A 69 11.47 4.59 -13.60
C MET A 69 11.11 4.00 -12.23
N VAL A 70 9.91 4.30 -11.72
CA VAL A 70 9.41 3.75 -10.46
C VAL A 70 9.20 2.23 -10.55
N GLY A 71 8.61 1.75 -11.64
CA GLY A 71 8.41 0.32 -11.86
C GLY A 71 9.74 -0.45 -11.97
N VAL A 72 10.72 0.09 -12.71
CA VAL A 72 12.08 -0.49 -12.79
C VAL A 72 12.76 -0.47 -11.42
N ALA A 73 12.63 0.62 -10.65
CA ALA A 73 13.17 0.69 -9.30
C ALA A 73 12.53 -0.36 -8.37
N MET A 74 11.21 -0.56 -8.45
CA MET A 74 10.52 -1.62 -7.71
C MET A 74 11.03 -3.01 -8.07
N ILE A 75 11.24 -3.31 -9.36
CA ILE A 75 11.84 -4.58 -9.80
C ILE A 75 13.24 -4.73 -9.20
N GLY A 76 14.06 -3.69 -9.29
CA GLY A 76 15.41 -3.68 -8.72
C GLY A 76 15.43 -3.98 -7.23
N ILE A 77 14.53 -3.36 -6.46
CA ILE A 77 14.39 -3.55 -5.02
C ILE A 77 13.84 -4.94 -4.68
N ALA A 78 12.86 -5.45 -5.43
CA ALA A 78 12.35 -6.79 -5.26
C ALA A 78 13.42 -7.86 -5.53
N VAL A 79 14.21 -7.69 -6.60
CA VAL A 79 15.35 -8.58 -6.92
C VAL A 79 16.43 -8.50 -5.84
N LEU A 80 16.75 -7.28 -5.37
CA LEU A 80 17.71 -7.08 -4.29
C LEU A 80 17.24 -7.77 -3.00
N ALA A 81 15.98 -7.57 -2.61
CA ALA A 81 15.40 -8.21 -1.43
C ALA A 81 15.36 -9.73 -1.56
N PHE A 82 15.10 -10.26 -2.75
CA PHE A 82 15.07 -11.70 -3.00
C PHE A 82 16.46 -12.32 -2.89
N ARG A 83 17.51 -11.61 -3.33
CA ARG A 83 18.91 -12.08 -3.27
C ARG A 83 19.58 -11.88 -1.92
N ALA A 84 19.36 -10.73 -1.31
CA ALA A 84 20.05 -10.32 -0.09
C ALA A 84 19.46 -11.00 1.15
N ASP A 85 18.15 -11.27 1.16
CA ASP A 85 17.43 -11.90 2.27
C ASP A 85 17.63 -11.22 3.64
N HIS A 86 17.84 -9.90 3.64
CA HIS A 86 18.09 -9.10 4.84
C HIS A 86 16.86 -8.29 5.24
N TRP A 87 16.69 -8.08 6.55
CA TRP A 87 15.52 -7.39 7.09
C TRP A 87 15.34 -5.97 6.51
N ALA A 88 16.44 -5.27 6.25
CA ALA A 88 16.44 -3.92 5.70
C ALA A 88 15.91 -3.89 4.26
N THR A 89 16.20 -4.90 3.45
CA THR A 89 15.71 -4.96 2.06
C THR A 89 14.23 -5.32 2.00
N ASP A 90 13.74 -6.14 2.93
CA ASP A 90 12.32 -6.48 3.03
C ASP A 90 11.51 -5.25 3.47
N VAL A 91 11.96 -4.56 4.53
CA VAL A 91 11.36 -3.30 4.99
C VAL A 91 11.40 -2.25 3.88
N GLY A 92 12.53 -2.13 3.18
CA GLY A 92 12.67 -1.23 2.03
C GLY A 92 11.65 -1.54 0.92
N LEU A 93 11.44 -2.83 0.62
CA LEU A 93 10.40 -3.25 -0.32
C LEU A 93 9.00 -2.85 0.15
N GLY A 94 8.69 -3.04 1.44
CA GLY A 94 7.42 -2.62 2.02
C GLY A 94 7.18 -1.10 1.90
N VAL A 95 8.19 -0.29 2.22
CA VAL A 95 8.12 1.17 2.09
C VAL A 95 7.85 1.58 0.64
N VAL A 96 8.62 1.02 -0.30
CA VAL A 96 8.52 1.38 -1.72
C VAL A 96 7.18 0.92 -2.29
N ALA A 97 6.79 -0.33 -2.06
CA ALA A 97 5.51 -0.85 -2.55
C ALA A 97 4.32 -0.07 -1.97
N GLY A 98 4.35 0.30 -0.68
CA GLY A 98 3.29 1.09 -0.04
C GLY A 98 3.20 2.50 -0.61
N GLY A 99 4.35 3.15 -0.79
CA GLY A 99 4.40 4.48 -1.40
C GLY A 99 3.91 4.47 -2.85
N VAL A 100 4.39 3.53 -3.67
CA VAL A 100 3.98 3.42 -5.08
C VAL A 100 2.49 3.10 -5.19
N ALA A 101 1.99 2.14 -4.41
CA ALA A 101 0.58 1.77 -4.44
C ALA A 101 -0.32 2.98 -4.23
N VAL A 102 -0.07 3.77 -3.18
CA VAL A 102 -0.86 4.97 -2.86
C VAL A 102 -0.63 6.12 -3.83
N TRP A 103 0.58 6.24 -4.38
CA TRP A 103 0.90 7.28 -5.37
C TRP A 103 0.08 7.12 -6.67
N SER A 104 -0.15 5.90 -7.14
CA SER A 104 -1.01 5.61 -8.29
C SER A 104 -2.48 5.36 -7.93
N TRP A 105 -2.80 5.29 -6.63
CA TRP A 105 -4.16 5.00 -6.19
C TRP A 105 -5.09 6.21 -6.33
N ILE A 106 -6.30 5.96 -6.85
CA ILE A 106 -7.40 6.92 -6.82
C ILE A 106 -8.34 6.49 -5.69
N PRO A 107 -8.46 7.29 -4.61
CA PRO A 107 -9.27 6.91 -3.47
C PRO A 107 -10.75 6.87 -3.84
N CYS A 108 -11.43 5.88 -3.31
CA CYS A 108 -12.88 5.89 -3.16
C CYS A 108 -13.24 6.97 -2.14
N VAL A 109 -13.87 8.04 -2.60
CA VAL A 109 -14.23 9.18 -1.75
C VAL A 109 -15.66 8.99 -1.24
N GLY A 110 -15.79 8.67 0.04
CA GLY A 110 -17.04 8.83 0.78
C GLY A 110 -17.13 10.22 1.43
N PRO A 111 -18.19 10.49 2.21
CA PRO A 111 -18.42 11.79 2.82
C PRO A 111 -17.28 12.27 3.73
N GLU A 112 -16.78 11.40 4.63
CA GLU A 112 -15.77 11.82 5.62
C GLU A 112 -14.39 11.97 4.97
N LEU A 113 -14.05 11.11 4.01
CA LEU A 113 -12.79 11.25 3.27
C LEU A 113 -12.81 12.50 2.38
N GLY A 114 -13.96 12.84 1.79
CA GLY A 114 -14.13 14.05 0.99
C GLY A 114 -13.88 15.32 1.82
N ASP A 115 -14.49 15.41 3.00
CA ASP A 115 -14.28 16.51 3.94
C ASP A 115 -12.81 16.57 4.40
N LEU A 116 -12.23 15.41 4.75
CA LEU A 116 -10.82 15.33 5.14
C LEU A 116 -9.88 15.85 4.04
N ILE A 117 -10.07 15.45 2.78
CA ILE A 117 -9.21 15.91 1.67
C ILE A 117 -9.28 17.45 1.54
N GLY A 118 -10.47 18.03 1.66
CA GLY A 118 -10.66 19.48 1.65
C GLY A 118 -9.94 20.18 2.82
N GLU A 119 -10.04 19.62 4.03
CA GLU A 119 -9.42 20.17 5.22
C GLU A 119 -7.89 20.03 5.22
N VAL A 120 -7.35 18.87 4.81
CA VAL A 120 -5.91 18.59 4.76
C VAL A 120 -5.19 19.61 3.86
N GLY A 121 -5.81 20.03 2.76
CA GLY A 121 -5.25 21.06 1.87
C GLY A 121 -5.07 22.43 2.53
N SER A 122 -5.86 22.75 3.57
CA SER A 122 -5.79 24.03 4.31
C SER A 122 -5.02 23.94 5.63
N ALA A 123 -5.06 22.78 6.29
CA ALA A 123 -4.41 22.51 7.56
C ALA A 123 -3.86 21.08 7.57
N PRO A 124 -2.64 20.84 7.05
CA PRO A 124 -2.14 19.49 6.84
C PRO A 124 -1.74 18.78 8.13
N TRP A 125 -1.03 19.44 9.04
CA TRP A 125 -0.52 18.82 10.27
C TRP A 125 -1.61 18.29 11.22
N PRO A 126 -2.70 19.02 11.51
CA PRO A 126 -3.79 18.52 12.36
C PRO A 126 -4.49 17.30 11.77
N ASN A 127 -4.52 17.17 10.44
CA ASN A 127 -5.27 16.15 9.72
C ASN A 127 -4.44 14.91 9.35
N LEU A 128 -3.17 14.86 9.75
CA LEU A 128 -2.30 13.68 9.60
C LEU A 128 -2.90 12.46 10.32
N ALA A 129 -3.40 12.65 11.54
CA ALA A 129 -4.02 11.57 12.31
C ALA A 129 -5.31 11.05 11.67
N GLY A 130 -6.08 11.91 11.00
CA GLY A 130 -7.27 11.52 10.24
C GLY A 130 -6.91 10.66 9.03
N THR A 131 -5.89 11.07 8.27
CA THR A 131 -5.40 10.31 7.11
C THR A 131 -4.84 8.95 7.54
N ALA A 132 -4.08 8.92 8.63
CA ALA A 132 -3.58 7.68 9.20
C ALA A 132 -4.71 6.76 9.68
N ALA A 133 -5.75 7.30 10.33
CA ALA A 133 -6.89 6.51 10.79
C ALA A 133 -7.64 5.86 9.62
N PHE A 134 -7.86 6.59 8.52
CA PHE A 134 -8.47 6.06 7.31
C PHE A 134 -7.60 4.95 6.68
N MET A 135 -6.29 5.17 6.54
CA MET A 135 -5.38 4.17 5.96
C MET A 135 -5.24 2.92 6.83
N VAL A 136 -5.27 3.06 8.15
CA VAL A 136 -5.32 1.94 9.08
C VAL A 136 -6.65 1.18 8.94
N GLY A 137 -7.77 1.88 8.76
CA GLY A 137 -9.07 1.28 8.43
C GLY A 137 -9.02 0.45 7.15
N LEU A 138 -8.51 1.04 6.08
CA LEU A 138 -8.33 0.41 4.77
C LEU A 138 -7.38 -0.79 4.82
N LEU A 139 -6.32 -0.72 5.64
CA LEU A 139 -5.32 -1.78 5.76
C LEU A 139 -5.53 -2.66 6.99
N THR A 140 -6.71 -2.58 7.63
CA THR A 140 -7.07 -3.37 8.82
C THR A 140 -6.72 -4.85 8.70
N PRO A 141 -7.04 -5.58 7.59
CA PRO A 141 -6.70 -7.00 7.51
C PRO A 141 -5.18 -7.25 7.60
N PHE A 142 -4.36 -6.35 7.05
CA PHE A 142 -2.91 -6.47 7.11
C PHE A 142 -2.35 -6.04 8.47
N VAL A 143 -2.92 -5.00 9.08
CA VAL A 143 -2.55 -4.59 10.45
C VAL A 143 -2.87 -5.72 11.44
N ALA A 144 -4.03 -6.36 11.29
CA ALA A 144 -4.40 -7.53 12.08
C ALA A 144 -3.43 -8.70 11.85
N LEU A 145 -3.07 -8.97 10.60
CA LEU A 145 -2.09 -10.00 10.26
C LEU A 145 -0.71 -9.73 10.90
N ALA A 146 -0.22 -8.50 10.80
CA ALA A 146 1.03 -8.07 11.42
C ALA A 146 0.99 -8.20 12.95
N ALA A 147 -0.14 -7.86 13.58
CA ALA A 147 -0.33 -8.00 15.02
C ALA A 147 -0.36 -9.47 15.46
N ILE A 148 -1.01 -10.35 14.69
CA ILE A 148 -1.05 -11.79 14.96
C ILE A 148 0.35 -12.39 14.88
N GLU A 149 1.12 -12.05 13.86
CA GLU A 149 2.50 -12.53 13.71
C GLU A 149 3.41 -12.04 14.85
N ALA A 150 3.28 -10.76 15.24
CA ALA A 150 4.04 -10.20 16.36
C ALA A 150 3.69 -10.87 17.69
N THR A 151 2.45 -11.31 17.87
CA THR A 151 1.96 -11.90 19.14
C THR A 151 2.16 -13.43 19.18
N PHE A 152 2.03 -14.11 18.04
CA PHE A 152 2.03 -15.58 17.93
C PHE A 152 3.00 -16.09 16.85
N PRO A 153 4.32 -15.95 17.06
CA PRO A 153 5.34 -16.32 16.07
C PRO A 153 5.40 -17.82 15.75
N LYS A 154 4.69 -18.67 16.51
CA LYS A 154 4.62 -20.12 16.26
C LYS A 154 3.64 -20.48 15.12
N ILE A 155 2.65 -19.65 14.84
CA ILE A 155 1.66 -19.89 13.78
C ILE A 155 2.27 -19.61 12.41
N THR A 156 3.27 -18.73 12.33
CA THR A 156 3.93 -18.33 11.08
C THR A 156 4.98 -19.30 10.56
N ALA A 157 5.32 -20.36 11.31
CA ALA A 157 6.19 -21.44 10.81
C ALA A 157 5.61 -22.13 9.55
N VAL A 158 4.29 -22.08 9.35
CA VAL A 158 3.60 -22.59 8.15
C VAL A 158 3.84 -21.69 6.92
N LEU A 159 4.11 -20.40 7.12
CA LEU A 159 4.45 -19.45 6.05
C LEU A 159 5.93 -19.55 5.60
N ASP A 160 6.74 -20.35 6.29
CA ASP A 160 8.16 -20.51 6.01
C ASP A 160 8.44 -21.50 4.87
N HIS A 161 7.50 -21.69 3.95
CA HIS A 161 7.66 -22.52 2.75
C HIS A 161 8.11 -21.72 1.52
N THR A 162 9.16 -22.14 0.81
CA THR A 162 9.82 -21.32 -0.24
C THR A 162 8.88 -20.94 -1.39
N TRP A 163 7.84 -21.75 -1.62
CA TRP A 163 6.81 -21.47 -2.61
C TRP A 163 5.99 -20.21 -2.28
N ILE A 164 5.77 -19.89 -0.99
CA ILE A 164 5.02 -18.70 -0.56
C ILE A 164 5.81 -17.43 -0.88
N ARG A 165 7.13 -17.45 -0.62
CA ARG A 165 8.03 -16.34 -0.94
C ARG A 165 8.07 -16.07 -2.44
N THR A 166 8.14 -17.12 -3.25
CA THR A 166 8.15 -16.99 -4.72
C THR A 166 6.80 -16.51 -5.26
N ALA A 167 5.68 -16.93 -4.67
CA ALA A 167 4.36 -16.38 -4.98
C ALA A 167 4.28 -14.88 -4.64
N GLY A 168 4.74 -14.47 -3.44
CA GLY A 168 4.80 -13.05 -3.05
C GLY A 168 5.69 -12.22 -3.99
N ALA A 169 6.87 -12.75 -4.33
CA ALA A 169 7.78 -12.12 -5.29
C ALA A 169 7.12 -11.97 -6.67
N ALA A 170 6.39 -12.98 -7.13
CA ALA A 170 5.67 -12.91 -8.40
C ALA A 170 4.60 -11.81 -8.38
N VAL A 171 3.83 -11.67 -7.31
CA VAL A 171 2.83 -10.59 -7.18
C VAL A 171 3.50 -9.21 -7.24
N VAL A 172 4.60 -9.02 -6.50
CA VAL A 172 5.36 -7.75 -6.49
C VAL A 172 5.93 -7.45 -7.89
N VAL A 173 6.50 -8.44 -8.57
CA VAL A 173 7.04 -8.27 -9.93
C VAL A 173 5.94 -7.94 -10.93
N VAL A 174 4.80 -8.64 -10.88
CA VAL A 174 3.64 -8.33 -11.73
C VAL A 174 3.18 -6.90 -11.50
N MET A 175 3.06 -6.47 -10.24
CA MET A 175 2.72 -5.09 -9.91
C MET A 175 3.73 -4.10 -10.50
N ALA A 176 5.02 -4.35 -10.33
CA ALA A 176 6.06 -3.48 -10.85
C ALA A 176 6.04 -3.38 -12.39
N VAL A 177 5.73 -4.47 -13.08
CA VAL A 177 5.51 -4.48 -14.54
C VAL A 177 4.29 -3.64 -14.90
N LEU A 178 3.16 -3.82 -14.21
CA LEU A 178 1.93 -3.06 -14.46
C LEU A 178 2.17 -1.55 -14.29
N VAL A 179 2.88 -1.16 -13.24
CA VAL A 179 3.30 0.24 -13.00
C VAL A 179 4.20 0.73 -14.13
N SER A 180 5.19 -0.08 -14.54
CA SER A 180 6.10 0.28 -15.64
C SER A 180 5.38 0.51 -16.97
N THR A 181 4.32 -0.25 -17.22
CA THR A 181 3.54 -0.18 -18.47
C THR A 181 2.41 0.84 -18.43
N THR A 182 2.29 1.63 -17.36
CA THR A 182 1.18 2.58 -17.10
C THR A 182 -0.21 1.94 -16.97
N LEU A 183 -0.38 0.65 -17.26
CA LEU A 183 -1.62 -0.11 -17.08
C LEU A 183 -2.16 -0.07 -15.65
N PHE A 184 -1.29 0.17 -14.66
CA PHE A 184 -1.72 0.27 -13.26
C PHE A 184 -2.68 1.44 -13.03
N ASP A 185 -2.46 2.57 -13.71
CA ASP A 185 -3.36 3.73 -13.63
C ASP A 185 -4.67 3.48 -14.37
N ASP A 186 -4.63 2.81 -15.52
CA ASP A 186 -5.82 2.42 -16.28
C ASP A 186 -6.72 1.52 -15.42
N LEU A 187 -6.13 0.50 -14.77
CA LEU A 187 -6.81 -0.36 -13.81
C LEU A 187 -7.40 0.44 -12.64
N ALA A 188 -6.62 1.34 -12.04
CA ALA A 188 -7.10 2.17 -10.93
C ALA A 188 -8.28 3.05 -11.34
N SER A 189 -8.24 3.64 -12.55
CA SER A 189 -9.30 4.48 -13.09
C SER A 189 -10.58 3.68 -13.39
N GLU A 190 -10.47 2.50 -13.99
CA GLU A 190 -11.63 1.66 -14.31
C GLU A 190 -12.26 1.08 -13.04
N LEU A 191 -11.45 0.70 -12.06
CA LEU A 191 -11.92 0.26 -10.74
C LEU A 191 -12.64 1.39 -10.01
N ALA A 192 -12.09 2.61 -10.04
CA ALA A 192 -12.73 3.79 -9.46
C ALA A 192 -14.06 4.12 -10.14
N GLN A 193 -14.15 3.97 -11.47
CA GLN A 193 -15.39 4.23 -12.22
C GLN A 193 -16.49 3.21 -11.91
N ARG A 194 -16.12 1.97 -11.55
CA ARG A 194 -17.08 0.91 -11.18
C ARG A 194 -17.47 0.93 -9.70
N SER A 195 -16.71 1.61 -8.84
CA SER A 195 -17.11 1.87 -7.45
C SER A 195 -18.02 3.08 -7.38
N THR A 196 -19.32 2.87 -7.51
CA THR A 196 -20.30 3.86 -7.05
C THR A 196 -20.50 3.65 -5.55
N PHE A 197 -20.25 4.71 -4.75
CA PHE A 197 -20.80 4.81 -3.40
C PHE A 197 -22.30 5.11 -3.45
#